data_AF-A0A452ZZC1-F1
#
_entry.id   AF-A0A452ZZC1-F1
#
_cell.length_a   1.000
_cell.length_b   1.000
_cell.length_c   1.000
_cell.angle_alpha   90.00
_cell.angle_beta   90.00
_cell.angle_gamma   90.00
#
_symmetry.space_group_name_H-M   'P 1'
#
loop_
_entity.id
_entity.type
_entity.pdbx_description
1 polymer ?
#
loop_
_entity_poly.entity_id
_entity_poly.type
_entity_poly.pdbx_seq_one_letter_code
_entity_poly.pdbx_strand_id
1 'polypeptide(L)'
;MRMSLLRSASQHLRRRRDYSSAAASPERKVAILGAAGGIGQPLALLMKLNPLVSSLSLYDIAATPGVAADVSHINTRALVKGFVGDDQLGEALEGADLVIIPAGVPRKPGMTRDDLFKINAGIVKGLCTAIARHCPNALVNMISNPVNSTVPIAAEVFKKAGTYDEKKLFGVTTLDVVRAKTFYAGKANVPVTGVNVPVVGGHAGITILPLFSQATPASNALSHEDLVALTKRTQDGGTEVVEAKAGKGSATLSM
;
A
#
# COMPACT_ATOMS: atom_id res chain seq x y z
N MET A 1 -83.96 28.70 7.57
CA MET A 1 -83.99 27.90 8.81
C MET A 1 -83.04 26.71 8.61
N ARG A 2 -81.96 26.65 9.42
CA ARG A 2 -81.06 25.51 9.72
C ARG A 2 -80.11 24.99 8.61
N MET A 3 -78.79 25.26 8.70
CA MET A 3 -77.71 24.53 9.42
C MET A 3 -77.03 23.50 8.48
N SER A 4 -75.82 23.79 7.99
CA SER A 4 -74.52 23.34 8.54
C SER A 4 -74.19 21.87 8.25
N LEU A 5 -73.08 21.61 7.54
CA LEU A 5 -71.93 20.88 8.10
C LEU A 5 -70.82 20.71 7.05
N LEU A 6 -69.66 21.29 7.38
CA LEU A 6 -68.36 21.06 6.75
C LEU A 6 -67.98 19.57 6.81
N ARG A 7 -67.40 19.04 5.73
CA ARG A 7 -66.56 17.84 5.79
C ARG A 7 -65.15 18.15 5.29
N SER A 8 -64.23 17.94 6.21
CA SER A 8 -62.79 18.09 6.15
C SER A 8 -62.17 17.28 5.01
N ALA A 9 -61.32 17.92 4.22
CA ALA A 9 -60.37 17.26 3.34
C ALA A 9 -59.17 16.78 4.20
N SER A 10 -59.14 15.49 4.55
CA SER A 10 -57.93 14.87 5.09
C SER A 10 -56.89 14.75 3.98
N GLN A 11 -55.94 15.69 3.96
CA GLN A 11 -54.66 15.53 3.29
C GLN A 11 -53.93 14.33 3.90
N HIS A 12 -53.98 13.19 3.23
CA HIS A 12 -53.01 12.12 3.47
C HIS A 12 -51.64 12.58 2.97
N LEU A 13 -50.91 13.25 3.86
CA LEU A 13 -49.46 13.40 3.80
C LEU A 13 -48.83 12.00 3.75
N ARG A 14 -48.61 11.49 2.54
CA ARG A 14 -47.69 10.37 2.31
C ARG A 14 -46.31 10.84 2.75
N ARG A 15 -45.94 10.55 3.99
CA ARG A 15 -44.55 10.53 4.45
C ARG A 15 -43.77 9.68 3.45
N ARG A 16 -42.97 10.33 2.58
CA ARG A 16 -41.90 9.66 1.86
C ARG A 16 -41.03 9.01 2.94
N ARG A 17 -41.03 7.68 2.97
CA ARG A 17 -39.99 6.94 3.67
C ARG A 17 -38.73 7.19 2.87
N ASP A 18 -37.88 8.09 3.35
CA ASP A 18 -36.50 8.13 2.92
C ASP A 18 -35.89 6.79 3.35
N TYR A 19 -35.67 5.91 2.38
CA TYR A 19 -34.82 4.76 2.57
C TYR A 19 -33.42 5.33 2.80
N SER A 20 -33.00 5.34 4.07
CA SER A 20 -31.61 5.59 4.41
C SER A 20 -30.79 4.58 3.62
N SER A 21 -30.07 5.06 2.61
CA SER A 21 -29.02 4.26 1.99
C SER A 21 -28.07 3.83 3.12
N ALA A 22 -27.60 2.59 3.05
CA ALA A 22 -26.54 2.11 3.93
C ALA A 22 -25.48 3.21 4.08
N ALA A 23 -25.01 3.45 5.31
CA ALA A 23 -24.02 4.49 5.60
C ALA A 23 -22.96 4.50 4.50
N ALA A 24 -22.90 5.59 3.73
CA ALA A 24 -22.02 5.67 2.58
C ALA A 24 -20.61 5.32 3.07
N SER A 25 -20.01 4.28 2.48
CA SER A 25 -18.61 3.96 2.77
C SER A 25 -17.81 5.25 2.65
N PRO A 26 -17.03 5.63 3.68
CA PRO A 26 -16.34 6.91 3.68
C PRO A 26 -15.50 7.03 2.41
N GLU A 27 -15.56 8.19 1.77
CA GLU A 27 -14.76 8.45 0.59
C GLU A 27 -13.29 8.42 0.98
N ARG A 28 -12.50 7.60 0.28
CA ARG A 28 -11.06 7.48 0.46
C ARG A 28 -10.39 7.56 -0.88
N LYS A 29 -9.56 8.59 -1.06
CA LYS A 29 -8.68 8.75 -2.20
C LYS A 29 -7.32 8.12 -1.90
N VAL A 30 -6.89 7.22 -2.77
CA VAL A 30 -5.58 6.58 -2.73
C VAL A 30 -4.77 7.05 -3.93
N ALA A 31 -3.53 7.47 -3.71
CA ALA A 31 -2.57 7.76 -4.76
C ALA A 31 -1.45 6.72 -4.78
N ILE A 32 -1.13 6.16 -5.95
CA ILE A 32 0.01 5.26 -6.15
C ILE A 32 1.06 5.99 -6.97
N LEU A 33 2.23 6.22 -6.40
CA LEU A 33 3.36 6.88 -7.07
C LEU A 33 4.37 5.82 -7.55
N GLY A 34 4.50 5.64 -8.86
CA GLY A 34 5.19 4.51 -9.48
C GLY A 34 4.23 3.43 -10.00
N ALA A 35 3.03 3.83 -10.42
CA ALA A 35 1.93 2.96 -10.80
C ALA A 35 2.16 2.15 -12.08
N ALA A 36 3.06 2.58 -12.97
CA ALA A 36 3.38 1.84 -14.19
C ALA A 36 4.48 0.79 -13.97
N GLY A 37 5.14 0.79 -12.81
CA GLY A 37 6.17 -0.18 -12.44
C GLY A 37 5.65 -1.59 -12.15
N GLY A 38 6.57 -2.55 -12.01
CA GLY A 38 6.23 -3.97 -11.80
C GLY A 38 5.45 -4.27 -10.51
N ILE A 39 5.60 -3.46 -9.46
CA ILE A 39 4.77 -3.50 -8.25
C ILE A 39 3.51 -2.63 -8.44
N GLY A 40 3.67 -1.46 -9.07
CA GLY A 40 2.61 -0.47 -9.23
C GLY A 40 1.37 -1.01 -9.95
N GLN A 41 1.55 -1.75 -11.05
CA GLN A 41 0.43 -2.29 -11.82
C GLN A 41 -0.43 -3.31 -11.04
N PRO A 42 0.13 -4.40 -10.48
CA PRO A 42 -0.66 -5.33 -9.68
C PRO A 42 -1.23 -4.67 -8.40
N LEU A 43 -0.50 -3.72 -7.79
CA LEU A 43 -1.03 -2.96 -6.66
C LEU A 43 -2.23 -2.09 -7.06
N ALA A 44 -2.19 -1.43 -8.22
CA ALA A 44 -3.31 -0.65 -8.75
C ALA A 44 -4.55 -1.53 -8.99
N LEU A 45 -4.37 -2.74 -9.53
CA LEU A 45 -5.42 -3.74 -9.65
C LEU A 45 -6.04 -4.08 -8.29
N LEU A 46 -5.21 -4.42 -7.29
CA LEU A 46 -5.70 -4.77 -5.95
C LEU A 46 -6.42 -3.59 -5.28
N MET A 47 -5.93 -2.36 -5.44
CA MET A 47 -6.59 -1.17 -4.90
C MET A 47 -7.90 -0.85 -5.60
N LYS A 48 -8.01 -1.07 -6.91
CA LYS A 48 -9.27 -0.95 -7.66
C LYS A 48 -10.33 -1.97 -7.19
N LEU A 49 -9.91 -3.16 -6.78
CA LEU A 49 -10.82 -4.19 -6.25
C LEU A 49 -11.24 -3.94 -4.80
N ASN A 50 -10.56 -3.03 -4.08
CA ASN A 50 -10.82 -2.79 -2.68
C ASN A 50 -12.10 -1.93 -2.48
N PRO A 51 -13.14 -2.44 -1.79
CA PRO A 51 -14.40 -1.71 -1.60
C PRO A 51 -14.27 -0.46 -0.70
N LEU A 52 -13.14 -0.31 0.00
CA LEU A 52 -12.86 0.85 0.85
C LEU A 52 -12.31 2.06 0.07
N VAL A 53 -11.95 1.88 -1.21
CA VAL A 53 -11.38 2.93 -2.07
C VAL A 53 -12.49 3.52 -2.93
N SER A 54 -12.62 4.85 -2.93
CA SER A 54 -13.57 5.56 -3.81
C SER A 54 -12.87 6.25 -4.98
N SER A 55 -11.63 6.68 -4.81
CA SER A 55 -10.83 7.31 -5.87
C SER A 55 -9.41 6.74 -5.86
N LEU A 56 -8.88 6.44 -7.04
CA LEU A 56 -7.55 5.89 -7.26
C LEU A 56 -6.79 6.75 -8.26
N SER A 57 -5.83 7.54 -7.77
CA SER A 57 -4.87 8.27 -8.59
C SER A 57 -3.68 7.37 -8.88
N LEU A 58 -3.38 7.15 -10.16
CA LEU A 58 -2.19 6.45 -10.60
C LEU A 58 -1.21 7.48 -11.15
N TYR A 59 -0.01 7.55 -10.59
CA TYR A 59 1.06 8.45 -11.05
C TYR A 59 2.30 7.66 -11.44
N ASP A 60 2.95 8.09 -12.52
CA ASP A 60 4.29 7.65 -12.91
C ASP A 60 4.93 8.70 -13.84
N ILE A 61 6.22 8.58 -14.10
CA ILE A 61 6.91 9.44 -15.07
C ILE A 61 6.52 9.10 -16.52
N ALA A 62 6.00 7.89 -16.76
CA ALA A 62 5.62 7.40 -18.09
C ALA A 62 4.52 6.32 -18.01
N ALA A 63 3.83 6.10 -19.13
CA ALA A 63 2.90 4.98 -19.36
C ALA A 63 1.66 4.87 -18.45
N THR A 64 1.46 5.79 -17.50
CA THR A 64 0.32 5.77 -16.57
C THR A 64 -1.06 5.86 -17.23
N PRO A 65 -1.28 6.64 -18.31
CA PRO A 65 -2.60 6.70 -18.96
C PRO A 65 -3.10 5.35 -19.46
N GLY A 66 -2.20 4.49 -19.96
CA GLY A 66 -2.55 3.13 -20.39
C GLY A 66 -2.96 2.24 -19.23
N VAL A 67 -2.19 2.27 -18.13
CA VAL A 67 -2.52 1.52 -16.90
C VAL A 67 -3.85 1.98 -16.31
N ALA A 68 -4.10 3.28 -16.28
CA ALA A 68 -5.37 3.83 -15.78
C ALA A 68 -6.55 3.43 -16.65
N ALA A 69 -6.42 3.48 -17.98
CA ALA A 69 -7.47 3.04 -18.90
C ALA A 69 -7.82 1.55 -18.67
N ASP A 70 -6.80 0.68 -18.59
CA ASP A 70 -6.98 -0.75 -18.34
C ASP A 70 -7.72 -1.01 -17.02
N VAL A 71 -7.18 -0.51 -15.90
CA VAL A 71 -7.76 -0.72 -14.56
C VAL A 71 -9.15 -0.07 -14.43
N SER A 72 -9.45 0.99 -15.19
CA SER A 72 -10.76 1.66 -15.14
C SER A 72 -11.93 0.81 -15.65
N HIS A 73 -11.66 -0.18 -16.51
CA HIS A 73 -12.70 -1.07 -17.07
C HIS A 73 -13.26 -2.06 -16.03
N ILE A 74 -12.60 -2.21 -14.88
CA ILE A 74 -13.04 -3.09 -13.81
C ILE A 74 -14.30 -2.51 -13.15
N ASN A 75 -15.34 -3.33 -13.03
CA ASN A 75 -16.69 -2.97 -12.57
C ASN A 75 -16.81 -2.79 -11.05
N THR A 76 -15.92 -2.02 -10.44
CA THR A 76 -15.94 -1.66 -9.02
C THR A 76 -16.06 -0.15 -8.81
N ARG A 77 -16.45 0.28 -7.60
CA ARG A 77 -16.78 1.68 -7.30
C ARG A 77 -15.65 2.69 -7.45
N ALA A 78 -14.38 2.26 -7.33
CA ALA A 78 -13.26 3.20 -7.31
C ALA A 78 -13.09 3.88 -8.68
N LEU A 79 -13.15 5.21 -8.72
CA LEU A 79 -12.87 5.99 -9.92
C LEU A 79 -11.36 6.09 -10.12
N VAL A 80 -10.88 5.76 -11.32
CA VAL A 80 -9.44 5.71 -11.63
C VAL A 80 -9.07 6.89 -12.53
N LYS A 81 -8.00 7.60 -12.19
CA LYS A 81 -7.38 8.61 -13.07
C LYS A 81 -5.88 8.40 -13.13
N GLY A 82 -5.33 8.44 -14.34
CA GLY A 82 -3.90 8.38 -14.60
C GLY A 82 -3.28 9.77 -14.72
N PHE A 83 -2.08 9.92 -14.18
CA PHE A 83 -1.29 11.13 -14.17
C PHE A 83 0.14 10.80 -14.62
N VAL A 84 0.72 11.65 -15.46
CA VAL A 84 2.02 11.41 -16.08
C VAL A 84 2.90 12.66 -16.04
N GLY A 85 4.14 12.47 -15.62
CA GLY A 85 5.15 13.52 -15.58
C GLY A 85 4.99 14.50 -14.41
N ASP A 86 6.06 15.23 -14.12
CA ASP A 86 6.17 16.04 -12.90
C ASP A 86 5.07 17.12 -12.78
N ASP A 87 4.61 17.66 -13.91
CA ASP A 87 3.55 18.69 -13.96
C ASP A 87 2.20 18.18 -13.41
N GLN A 88 1.94 16.87 -13.48
CA GLN A 88 0.69 16.26 -13.04
C GLN A 88 0.78 15.62 -11.64
N LEU A 89 1.96 15.61 -11.02
CA LEU A 89 2.14 15.02 -9.69
C LEU A 89 1.29 15.72 -8.62
N GLY A 90 1.17 17.05 -8.68
CA GLY A 90 0.35 17.80 -7.74
C GLY A 90 -1.13 17.39 -7.80
N GLU A 91 -1.69 17.29 -9.01
CA GLU A 91 -3.08 16.86 -9.22
C GLU A 91 -3.33 15.41 -8.77
N ALA A 92 -2.34 14.53 -8.96
CA ALA A 92 -2.43 13.15 -8.51
C ALA A 92 -2.62 13.06 -6.99
N LEU A 93 -1.93 13.93 -6.26
CA LEU A 93 -1.83 13.96 -4.80
C LEU A 93 -2.95 14.73 -4.11
N GLU A 94 -3.55 15.74 -4.76
CA GLU A 94 -4.52 16.64 -4.13
C GLU A 94 -5.69 15.89 -3.46
N GLY A 95 -5.89 16.10 -2.15
CA GLY A 95 -6.96 15.42 -1.41
C GLY A 95 -6.77 13.92 -1.21
N ALA A 96 -5.57 13.36 -1.41
CA ALA A 96 -5.29 11.97 -1.08
C ALA A 96 -5.32 11.72 0.43
N ASP A 97 -5.97 10.64 0.85
CA ASP A 97 -5.97 10.16 2.25
C ASP A 97 -4.82 9.17 2.51
N LEU A 98 -4.42 8.45 1.46
CA LEU A 98 -3.33 7.48 1.47
C LEU A 98 -2.48 7.63 0.20
N VAL A 99 -1.17 7.72 0.39
CA VAL A 99 -0.17 7.70 -0.69
C VAL A 99 0.70 6.47 -0.54
N ILE A 100 0.76 5.64 -1.58
CA ILE A 100 1.60 4.44 -1.62
C ILE A 100 2.72 4.68 -2.62
N ILE A 101 3.97 4.43 -2.22
CA ILE A 101 5.16 4.77 -3.01
C ILE A 101 5.95 3.50 -3.36
N PRO A 102 5.53 2.73 -4.39
CA PRO A 102 6.34 1.67 -4.98
C PRO A 102 7.41 2.20 -5.95
N ALA A 103 7.39 3.49 -6.30
CA ALA A 103 8.36 4.10 -7.22
C ALA A 103 9.80 3.81 -6.83
N GLY A 104 10.62 3.47 -7.82
CA GLY A 104 12.03 3.20 -7.61
C GLY A 104 12.60 2.43 -8.78
N VAL A 105 13.91 2.50 -8.92
CA VAL A 105 14.63 1.73 -9.92
C VAL A 105 14.95 0.36 -9.34
N PRO A 106 14.68 -0.76 -10.04
CA PRO A 106 15.14 -2.07 -9.60
C PRO A 106 16.66 -2.17 -9.79
N ARG A 107 17.32 -2.98 -8.98
CA ARG A 107 18.76 -3.23 -9.15
C ARG A 107 19.03 -3.82 -10.54
N LYS A 108 19.88 -3.16 -11.32
CA LYS A 108 20.35 -3.65 -12.63
C LYS A 108 21.73 -4.31 -12.49
N PRO A 109 22.11 -5.26 -13.38
CA PRO A 109 23.47 -5.77 -13.46
C PRO A 109 24.49 -4.61 -13.55
N GLY A 110 25.57 -4.68 -12.78
CA GLY A 110 26.61 -3.65 -12.73
C GLY A 110 26.34 -2.47 -11.78
N MET A 111 25.14 -2.33 -11.22
CA MET A 111 24.81 -1.28 -10.26
C MET A 111 25.24 -1.65 -8.83
N THR A 112 25.99 -0.75 -8.16
CA THR A 112 26.34 -0.94 -6.75
C THR A 112 25.13 -0.69 -5.85
N ARG A 113 25.22 -1.11 -4.58
CA ARG A 113 24.17 -0.80 -3.58
C ARG A 113 24.03 0.70 -3.34
N ASP A 114 25.15 1.42 -3.39
CA ASP A 114 25.19 2.87 -3.16
C ASP A 114 24.58 3.65 -4.33
N ASP A 115 24.83 3.22 -5.58
CA ASP A 115 24.20 3.84 -6.76
C ASP A 115 22.68 3.72 -6.70
N LEU A 116 22.19 2.52 -6.38
CA LEU A 116 20.76 2.27 -6.23
C LEU A 116 20.16 3.15 -5.14
N PHE A 117 20.84 3.26 -4.00
CA PHE A 117 20.42 4.11 -2.90
C PHE A 117 20.34 5.59 -3.33
N LYS A 118 21.37 6.13 -3.99
CA LYS A 118 21.38 7.53 -4.45
C LYS A 118 20.23 7.86 -5.39
N ILE A 119 19.96 6.97 -6.35
CA ILE A 119 18.85 7.14 -7.30
C ILE A 119 17.51 7.15 -6.56
N ASN A 120 17.24 6.12 -5.75
CA ASN A 120 15.96 6.00 -5.06
C ASN A 120 15.78 7.07 -3.98
N ALA A 121 16.86 7.53 -3.34
CA ALA A 121 16.84 8.65 -2.41
C ALA A 121 16.40 9.95 -3.10
N GLY A 122 16.89 10.21 -4.32
CA GLY A 122 16.46 11.35 -5.14
C GLY A 122 14.98 11.29 -5.50
N ILE A 123 14.51 10.12 -5.98
CA ILE A 123 13.10 9.88 -6.32
C ILE A 123 12.22 10.11 -5.09
N VAL A 124 12.52 9.44 -3.97
CA VAL A 124 11.75 9.55 -2.72
C VAL A 124 11.71 10.99 -2.23
N LYS A 125 12.85 11.69 -2.24
CA LYS A 125 12.90 13.10 -1.85
C LYS A 125 11.97 13.97 -2.70
N GLY A 126 11.95 13.78 -4.02
CA GLY A 126 11.08 14.51 -4.94
C GLY A 126 9.60 14.25 -4.64
N LEU A 127 9.22 12.98 -4.56
CA LEU A 127 7.84 12.57 -4.29
C LEU A 127 7.36 13.04 -2.90
N CYS A 128 8.16 12.88 -1.86
CA CYS A 128 7.83 13.38 -0.51
C CYS A 128 7.74 14.91 -0.45
N THR A 129 8.55 15.63 -1.24
CA THR A 129 8.42 17.10 -1.33
C THR A 129 7.06 17.49 -1.92
N ALA A 130 6.57 16.75 -2.92
CA ALA A 130 5.24 16.98 -3.48
C ALA A 130 4.13 16.60 -2.48
N ILE A 131 4.25 15.47 -1.77
CA ILE A 131 3.28 15.06 -0.73
C ILE A 131 3.15 16.15 0.34
N ALA A 132 4.28 16.67 0.83
CA ALA A 132 4.30 17.74 1.84
C ALA A 132 3.56 19.02 1.38
N ARG A 133 3.51 19.28 0.07
CA ARG A 133 2.86 20.46 -0.51
C ARG A 133 1.38 20.23 -0.80
N HIS A 134 1.02 19.06 -1.32
CA HIS A 134 -0.30 18.83 -1.92
C HIS A 134 -1.24 17.98 -1.06
N CYS A 135 -0.71 17.14 -0.16
CA CYS A 135 -1.51 16.31 0.75
C CYS A 135 -0.77 16.01 2.07
N PRO A 136 -0.35 17.03 2.84
CA PRO A 136 0.47 16.82 4.05
C PRO A 136 -0.23 15.99 5.15
N ASN A 137 -1.54 15.81 5.05
CA ASN A 137 -2.32 15.03 6.01
C ASN A 137 -2.49 13.55 5.65
N ALA A 138 -2.04 13.12 4.46
CA ALA A 138 -2.19 11.75 3.99
C ALA A 138 -1.33 10.78 4.81
N LEU A 139 -1.80 9.54 4.93
CA LEU A 139 -0.95 8.42 5.33
C LEU A 139 0.01 8.10 4.19
N VAL A 140 1.29 7.83 4.50
CA VAL A 140 2.33 7.55 3.51
C VAL A 140 2.87 6.15 3.73
N ASN A 141 2.62 5.27 2.77
CA ASN A 141 3.12 3.90 2.74
C ASN A 141 4.33 3.81 1.80
N MET A 142 5.52 3.82 2.39
CA MET A 142 6.80 3.75 1.69
C MET A 142 7.16 2.31 1.34
N ILE A 143 7.21 1.99 0.04
CA ILE A 143 7.66 0.69 -0.48
C ILE A 143 9.06 0.82 -1.15
N SER A 144 9.42 2.02 -1.62
CA SER A 144 10.69 2.30 -2.29
C SER A 144 11.88 1.80 -1.48
N ASN A 145 12.64 0.88 -2.07
CA ASN A 145 13.83 0.32 -1.45
C ASN A 145 15.04 1.26 -1.57
N PRO A 146 15.95 1.27 -0.58
CA PRO A 146 15.91 0.50 0.67
C PRO A 146 15.04 1.18 1.75
N VAL A 147 13.99 0.47 2.23
CA VAL A 147 13.02 1.03 3.20
C VAL A 147 13.69 1.56 4.48
N ASN A 148 14.73 0.86 4.95
CA ASN A 148 15.52 1.27 6.13
C ASN A 148 16.14 2.68 6.01
N SER A 149 16.24 3.23 4.80
CA SER A 149 16.83 4.55 4.56
C SER A 149 15.84 5.52 3.91
N THR A 150 14.91 5.04 3.07
CA THR A 150 13.91 5.90 2.42
C THR A 150 12.88 6.44 3.40
N VAL A 151 12.53 5.71 4.46
CA VAL A 151 11.66 6.20 5.54
C VAL A 151 12.31 7.36 6.30
N PRO A 152 13.56 7.26 6.81
CA PRO A 152 14.27 8.41 7.36
C PRO A 152 14.36 9.61 6.40
N ILE A 153 14.62 9.38 5.10
CA ILE A 153 14.66 10.46 4.11
C ILE A 153 13.30 11.19 4.03
N ALA A 154 12.20 10.43 3.94
CA ALA A 154 10.85 11.01 3.92
C ALA A 154 10.57 11.81 5.19
N ALA A 155 10.93 11.29 6.36
CA ALA A 155 10.78 11.98 7.63
C ALA A 155 11.52 13.33 7.64
N GLU A 156 12.77 13.37 7.21
CA GLU A 156 13.55 14.62 7.16
C GLU A 156 13.00 15.62 6.12
N VAL A 157 12.48 15.15 4.99
CA VAL A 157 11.79 16.00 4.02
C VAL A 157 10.54 16.64 4.64
N PHE A 158 9.72 15.86 5.33
CA PHE A 158 8.51 16.37 6.00
C PHE A 158 8.84 17.31 7.17
N LYS A 159 9.89 17.01 7.96
CA LYS A 159 10.36 17.90 9.03
C LYS A 159 10.79 19.25 8.48
N LYS A 160 11.59 19.25 7.41
CA LYS A 160 12.03 20.48 6.73
C LYS A 160 10.85 21.28 6.17
N ALA A 161 9.78 20.60 5.75
CA ALA A 161 8.56 21.23 5.27
C ALA A 161 7.57 21.62 6.39
N GLY A 162 7.85 21.30 7.66
CA GLY A 162 6.95 21.56 8.79
C GLY A 162 5.68 20.71 8.81
N THR A 163 5.68 19.56 8.13
CA THR A 163 4.48 18.70 7.93
C THR A 163 4.66 17.28 8.48
N TYR A 164 5.74 17.02 9.22
CA TYR A 164 6.02 15.70 9.77
C TYR A 164 5.04 15.32 10.89
N ASP A 165 4.40 14.17 10.74
CA ASP A 165 3.59 13.49 11.75
C ASP A 165 4.05 12.02 11.81
N GLU A 166 4.63 11.62 12.94
CA GLU A 166 5.16 10.27 13.13
C GLU A 166 4.08 9.17 13.05
N LYS A 167 2.80 9.52 13.18
CA LYS A 167 1.68 8.57 13.08
C LYS A 167 1.19 8.37 11.64
N LYS A 168 1.80 9.04 10.67
CA LYS A 168 1.35 9.03 9.27
C LYS A 168 2.39 8.51 8.27
N LEU A 169 3.64 8.28 8.68
CA LEU A 169 4.69 7.76 7.80
C LEU A 169 5.03 6.30 8.16
N PHE A 170 4.85 5.39 7.20
CA PHE A 170 5.04 3.96 7.39
C PHE A 170 6.02 3.39 6.37
N GLY A 171 7.03 2.65 6.85
CA GLY A 171 7.78 1.72 6.02
C GLY A 171 6.99 0.42 5.85
N VAL A 172 6.68 0.04 4.62
CA VAL A 172 5.90 -1.18 4.36
C VAL A 172 6.82 -2.40 4.44
N THR A 173 6.75 -3.12 5.57
CA THR A 173 7.50 -4.37 5.82
C THR A 173 6.61 -5.62 5.76
N THR A 174 5.36 -5.46 5.33
CA THR A 174 4.33 -6.52 5.34
C THR A 174 4.75 -7.78 4.58
N LEU A 175 5.55 -7.66 3.52
CA LEU A 175 6.05 -8.83 2.79
C LEU A 175 6.90 -9.76 3.68
N ASP A 176 7.66 -9.22 4.63
CA ASP A 176 8.45 -10.06 5.53
C ASP A 176 7.54 -10.87 6.47
N VAL A 177 6.44 -10.25 6.92
CA VAL A 177 5.39 -10.93 7.69
C VAL A 177 4.69 -12.00 6.85
N VAL A 178 4.33 -11.69 5.59
CA VAL A 178 3.71 -12.66 4.66
C VAL A 178 4.62 -13.86 4.43
N ARG A 179 5.93 -13.63 4.22
CA ARG A 179 6.95 -14.69 4.09
C ARG A 179 7.07 -15.51 5.36
N ALA A 180 7.25 -14.87 6.51
CA ALA A 180 7.38 -15.56 7.79
C ALA A 180 6.17 -16.45 8.09
N LYS A 181 4.95 -15.96 7.86
CA LYS A 181 3.71 -16.75 8.00
C LYS A 181 3.71 -17.95 7.06
N THR A 182 4.03 -17.74 5.78
CA THR A 182 4.03 -18.80 4.76
C THR A 182 5.06 -19.89 5.07
N PHE A 183 6.29 -19.50 5.42
CA PHE A 183 7.37 -20.43 5.71
C PHE A 183 7.13 -21.19 7.02
N TYR A 184 6.65 -20.48 8.06
CA TYR A 184 6.26 -21.11 9.32
C TYR A 184 5.15 -22.13 9.13
N ALA A 185 4.08 -21.75 8.41
CA ALA A 185 2.94 -22.64 8.13
C ALA A 185 3.39 -23.93 7.44
N GLY A 186 4.24 -23.82 6.42
CA GLY A 186 4.76 -24.97 5.69
C GLY A 186 5.64 -25.87 6.55
N LYS A 187 6.47 -25.30 7.43
CA LYS A 187 7.37 -26.07 8.29
C LYS A 187 6.66 -26.69 9.50
N ALA A 188 5.70 -25.99 10.09
CA ALA A 188 4.89 -26.48 11.20
C ALA A 188 3.70 -27.35 10.75
N ASN A 189 3.48 -27.48 9.44
CA ASN A 189 2.37 -28.22 8.83
C ASN A 189 0.99 -27.78 9.35
N VAL A 190 0.77 -26.46 9.38
CA VAL A 190 -0.50 -25.85 9.81
C VAL A 190 -1.10 -24.97 8.71
N PRO A 191 -2.43 -24.76 8.69
CA PRO A 191 -3.05 -23.86 7.73
C PRO A 191 -2.53 -22.41 7.87
N VAL A 192 -2.02 -21.83 6.78
CA VAL A 192 -1.41 -20.49 6.77
C VAL A 192 -2.37 -19.38 7.19
N THR A 193 -3.67 -19.55 6.95
CA THR A 193 -4.71 -18.57 7.31
C THR A 193 -4.81 -18.35 8.82
N GLY A 194 -4.48 -19.35 9.63
CA GLY A 194 -4.46 -19.27 11.09
C GLY A 194 -3.11 -18.82 11.66
N VAL A 195 -2.11 -18.59 10.82
CA VAL A 195 -0.74 -18.29 11.25
C VAL A 195 -0.53 -16.79 11.45
N ASN A 196 -0.01 -16.43 12.62
CA ASN A 196 0.54 -15.13 12.91
C ASN A 196 1.99 -15.25 13.35
N VAL A 197 2.90 -14.50 12.71
CA VAL A 197 4.31 -14.39 13.12
C VAL A 197 4.68 -12.91 13.08
N PRO A 198 4.92 -12.26 14.23
CA PRO A 198 5.42 -10.89 14.25
C PRO A 198 6.82 -10.82 13.62
N VAL A 199 7.08 -9.78 12.84
CA VAL A 199 8.41 -9.48 12.29
C VAL A 199 8.77 -8.06 12.67
N VAL A 200 9.95 -7.88 13.25
CA VAL A 200 10.44 -6.58 13.75
C VAL A 200 11.81 -6.25 13.16
N GLY A 201 12.34 -5.06 13.49
CA GLY A 201 13.64 -4.59 13.03
C GLY A 201 13.52 -3.72 11.78
N GLY A 202 14.05 -4.18 10.66
CA GLY A 202 14.04 -3.50 9.36
C GLY A 202 13.72 -4.43 8.20
N HIS A 203 13.92 -3.95 6.97
CA HIS A 203 13.57 -4.60 5.71
C HIS A 203 14.81 -4.87 4.83
N ALA A 204 15.90 -5.35 5.44
CA ALA A 204 17.11 -5.72 4.70
C ALA A 204 17.95 -6.79 5.42
N GLY A 205 18.04 -7.99 4.84
CA GLY A 205 18.88 -9.08 5.33
C GLY A 205 18.70 -9.32 6.84
N ILE A 206 19.81 -9.27 7.58
CA ILE A 206 19.84 -9.51 9.04
C ILE A 206 18.98 -8.55 9.88
N THR A 207 18.54 -7.42 9.31
CA THR A 207 17.65 -6.50 10.04
C THR A 207 16.22 -7.04 10.13
N ILE A 208 15.84 -8.04 9.32
CA ILE A 208 14.53 -8.69 9.36
C ILE A 208 14.55 -9.74 10.48
N LEU A 209 13.75 -9.51 11.53
CA LEU A 209 13.71 -10.36 12.73
C LEU A 209 12.33 -11.00 12.92
N PRO A 210 12.08 -12.19 12.34
CA PRO A 210 10.85 -12.94 12.59
C PRO A 210 10.85 -13.54 14.00
N LEU A 211 9.88 -13.15 14.82
CA LEU A 211 9.73 -13.58 16.20
C LEU A 211 8.95 -14.90 16.27
N PHE A 212 9.57 -16.00 15.82
CA PHE A 212 8.93 -17.32 15.83
C PHE A 212 8.56 -17.82 17.23
N SER A 213 9.19 -17.29 18.28
CA SER A 213 8.79 -17.53 19.68
C SER A 213 7.41 -16.95 20.02
N GLN A 214 6.90 -16.00 19.22
CA GLN A 214 5.58 -15.40 19.34
C GLN A 214 4.63 -15.87 18.24
N ALA A 215 4.98 -16.95 17.52
CA ALA A 215 4.13 -17.49 16.48
C ALA A 215 2.82 -18.05 17.07
N THR A 216 1.71 -17.81 16.37
CA THR A 216 0.40 -18.38 16.70
C THR A 216 -0.11 -19.16 15.48
N PRO A 217 -0.55 -20.42 15.60
CA PRO A 217 -0.43 -21.26 16.81
C PRO A 217 1.05 -21.51 17.15
N ALA A 218 1.35 -21.70 18.44
CA ALA A 218 2.66 -22.13 18.85
C ALA A 218 2.91 -23.57 18.39
N SER A 219 4.15 -23.87 17.98
CA SER A 219 4.56 -25.22 17.58
C SER A 219 5.76 -25.65 18.40
N ASN A 220 5.57 -26.71 19.21
CA ASN A 220 6.65 -27.35 19.95
C ASN A 220 7.44 -28.35 19.09
N ALA A 221 7.04 -28.54 17.83
CA ALA A 221 7.65 -29.50 16.91
C ALA A 221 8.84 -28.93 16.14
N LEU A 222 9.09 -27.62 16.20
CA LEU A 222 10.19 -26.97 15.50
C LEU A 222 11.46 -27.01 16.37
N SER A 223 12.53 -27.61 15.84
CA SER A 223 13.83 -27.61 16.49
C SER A 223 14.48 -26.22 16.42
N HIS A 224 15.52 -25.98 17.23
CA HIS A 224 16.29 -24.75 17.13
C HIS A 224 16.88 -24.55 15.73
N GLU A 225 17.37 -25.62 15.09
CA GLU A 225 17.90 -25.59 13.73
C GLU A 225 16.83 -25.20 12.71
N ASP A 226 15.60 -25.68 12.87
CA ASP A 226 14.47 -25.28 12.03
C ASP A 226 14.18 -23.79 12.14
N LEU A 227 14.22 -23.23 13.35
CA LEU A 227 13.99 -21.80 13.59
C LEU A 227 15.11 -20.94 13.00
N VAL A 228 16.36 -21.39 13.08
CA VAL A 228 17.51 -20.72 12.44
C VAL A 228 17.36 -20.73 10.91
N ALA A 229 17.01 -21.89 10.34
CA ALA A 229 16.79 -22.01 8.90
C ALA A 229 15.61 -21.15 8.41
N LEU A 230 14.50 -21.13 9.14
CA LEU A 230 13.35 -20.28 8.85
C LEU A 230 13.70 -18.79 8.93
N THR A 231 14.51 -18.39 9.92
CA THR A 231 14.99 -17.02 10.07
C THR A 231 15.81 -16.63 8.85
N LYS A 232 16.79 -17.45 8.49
CA LYS A 232 17.66 -17.21 7.34
C LYS A 232 16.88 -17.10 6.03
N ARG A 233 15.96 -18.04 5.79
CA ARG A 233 15.08 -18.00 4.61
C ARG A 233 14.20 -16.76 4.57
N THR A 234 13.68 -16.30 5.71
CA THR A 234 12.89 -15.06 5.78
C THR A 234 13.75 -13.84 5.40
N GLN A 235 14.97 -13.75 5.94
CA GLN A 235 15.93 -12.68 5.65
C GLN A 235 16.37 -12.66 4.18
N ASP A 236 16.52 -13.84 3.58
CA ASP A 236 16.99 -14.01 2.21
C ASP A 236 15.84 -14.14 1.19
N GLY A 237 14.58 -14.05 1.60
CA GLY A 237 13.43 -14.30 0.72
C GLY A 237 13.34 -13.35 -0.47
N GLY A 238 13.97 -12.17 -0.38
CA GLY A 238 14.15 -11.27 -1.54
C GLY A 238 15.15 -11.82 -2.55
N THR A 239 16.28 -12.35 -2.07
CA THR A 239 17.33 -12.97 -2.88
C THR A 239 16.83 -14.24 -3.55
N GLU A 240 16.09 -15.09 -2.83
CA GLU A 240 15.46 -16.31 -3.37
C GLU A 240 14.64 -16.00 -4.65
N VAL A 241 13.84 -14.93 -4.64
CA VAL A 241 13.03 -14.51 -5.80
C VAL A 241 13.89 -13.93 -6.93
N VAL A 242 14.92 -13.15 -6.61
CA VAL A 242 15.83 -12.59 -7.63
C VAL A 242 16.56 -13.70 -8.38
N GLU A 243 17.04 -14.72 -7.66
CA GLU A 243 17.70 -15.88 -8.23
C GLU A 243 16.73 -16.71 -9.10
N ALA A 244 15.52 -16.97 -8.59
CA ALA A 244 14.47 -17.68 -9.34
C ALA A 244 14.04 -16.93 -10.61
N LYS A 245 14.11 -15.60 -10.62
CA LYS A 245 13.88 -14.76 -11.82
C LYS A 245 15.11 -14.59 -12.70
N ALA A 246 16.21 -15.32 -12.45
CA ALA A 246 17.48 -15.20 -13.17
C ALA A 246 18.00 -13.74 -13.22
N GLY A 247 17.85 -13.00 -12.13
CA GLY A 247 18.25 -11.60 -12.03
C GLY A 247 17.33 -10.60 -12.74
N LYS A 248 16.23 -11.05 -13.37
CA LYS A 248 15.27 -10.19 -14.10
C LYS A 248 14.25 -9.52 -13.15
N GLY A 249 14.74 -8.92 -12.07
CA GLY A 249 13.96 -8.20 -11.07
C GLY A 249 13.69 -8.96 -9.78
N SER A 250 13.05 -8.28 -8.83
CA SER A 250 12.73 -8.80 -7.49
C SER A 250 11.26 -9.24 -7.38
N ALA A 251 10.80 -9.50 -6.16
CA ALA A 251 9.38 -9.68 -5.88
C ALA A 251 8.57 -8.47 -6.38
N THR A 252 7.52 -8.75 -7.13
CA THR A 252 6.62 -7.76 -7.72
C THR A 252 5.15 -8.06 -7.40
N LEU A 253 4.76 -9.34 -7.52
CA LEU A 253 3.38 -9.78 -7.36
C LEU A 253 2.98 -10.06 -5.90
N SER A 254 3.95 -10.40 -5.05
CA SER A 254 3.72 -10.66 -3.64
C SER A 254 3.83 -9.40 -2.76
N MET A 255 4.20 -8.27 -3.36
CA MET A 255 4.44 -6.98 -2.69
C MET A 255 3.14 -6.23 -2.44
#